data_AF-A0A6G6KAD7-F1
#
_entry.id   AF-A0A6G6KAD7-F1
#
_cell.length_a   1.000
_cell.length_b   1.000
_cell.length_c   1.000
_cell.angle_alpha   90.00
_cell.angle_beta   90.00
_cell.angle_gamma   90.00
#
_symmetry.space_group_name_H-M   'P 1'
#
loop_
_entity.id
_entity.type
_entity.pdbx_description
1 polymer ?
#
loop_
_entity_poly.entity_id
_entity_poly.type
_entity_poly.pdbx_seq_one_letter_code
_entity_poly.pdbx_strand_id
1 'polypeptide(L)'
;MNSALKLLPEDARLERSSARRRNAPESIFIPKIVCPPREGKATWKFGVFGGMHGDEEAGILASHELADWALTLPEELQDFELHFYPVCNPTGRAVGTRHSMGGYDLNREFWVGSSQPEVAYLEGEIRRESYDGLISLHTDDESAGIYGFASGALLSQQILEPALDAADKIIPRNPSPYIDGFAAERGIITEGYFGVLSAPPEQRPHALEIVFETPDYIRMELQVQATVAAVKTILSEYRRLQAYAPNL
;
A
#
# COMPACT_ATOMS: atom_id res chain seq x y z
N MET A 1 19.60 64.79 27.75
CA MET A 1 20.68 63.82 28.07
C MET A 1 20.07 62.76 28.97
N ASN A 2 19.98 61.46 28.73
CA ASN A 2 20.44 60.50 27.72
C ASN A 2 19.34 59.41 27.69
N SER A 3 18.76 59.03 26.55
CA SER A 3 19.19 57.91 25.69
C SER A 3 19.69 56.66 26.43
N ALA A 4 18.90 55.59 26.39
CA ALA A 4 19.39 54.21 26.38
C ALA A 4 18.28 53.24 25.93
N LEU A 5 18.00 53.23 24.63
CA LEU A 5 17.34 52.10 23.98
C LEU A 5 18.39 50.98 23.88
N LYS A 6 18.36 50.00 24.79
CA LYS A 6 19.22 48.80 24.67
C LYS A 6 18.60 47.89 23.61
N LEU A 7 19.07 48.06 22.37
CA LEU A 7 18.88 47.10 21.30
C LEU A 7 19.46 45.75 21.73
N LEU A 8 18.63 44.71 21.76
CA LEU A 8 19.10 43.32 21.83
C LEU A 8 19.89 43.02 20.54
N PRO A 9 21.00 42.26 20.60
CA PRO A 9 21.79 41.94 19.41
C PRO A 9 20.93 41.18 18.39
N GLU A 10 20.96 41.59 17.11
CA GLU A 10 20.23 40.93 16.02
C GLU A 10 20.60 39.44 15.88
N ASP A 11 21.80 39.06 16.31
CA ASP A 11 22.31 37.69 16.32
C ASP A 11 21.45 36.73 17.16
N ALA A 12 20.88 37.22 18.27
CA ALA A 12 20.04 36.41 19.15
C ALA A 12 18.64 36.12 18.57
N ARG A 13 18.17 36.91 17.59
CA ARG A 13 16.93 36.67 16.84
C ARG A 13 17.15 35.73 15.65
N LEU A 14 18.32 35.79 15.02
CA LEU A 14 18.71 34.88 13.93
C LEU A 14 18.99 33.45 14.41
N GLU A 15 19.64 33.28 15.57
CA GLU A 15 19.83 31.93 16.15
C GLU A 15 18.52 31.28 16.63
N ARG A 16 17.58 32.07 17.15
CA ARG A 16 16.26 31.56 17.56
C ARG A 16 15.37 31.20 16.36
N SER A 17 15.52 31.89 15.23
CA SER A 17 14.77 31.56 14.01
C SER A 17 15.35 30.35 13.27
N SER A 18 16.68 30.16 13.29
CA SER A 18 17.34 28.97 12.75
C SER A 18 17.21 27.73 13.65
N ALA A 19 17.12 27.91 14.98
CA ALA A 19 16.80 26.82 15.92
C ALA A 19 15.31 26.40 15.82
N ARG A 20 14.38 27.33 15.60
CA ARG A 20 12.96 26.99 15.35
C ARG A 20 12.72 26.25 14.04
N ARG A 21 13.54 26.48 13.00
CA ARG A 21 13.45 25.75 11.74
C ARG A 21 14.00 24.32 11.80
N ARG A 22 14.77 23.96 12.84
CA ARG A 22 15.32 22.61 13.03
C ARG A 22 14.36 21.66 13.75
N ASN A 23 13.24 22.17 14.29
CA ASN A 23 12.21 21.42 15.01
C ASN A 23 10.80 21.65 14.44
N ALA A 24 10.68 22.11 13.20
CA ALA A 24 9.42 21.89 12.49
C ALA A 24 9.34 20.36 12.27
N PRO A 25 8.26 19.68 12.67
CA PRO A 25 8.08 18.29 12.24
C PRO A 25 8.23 18.29 10.71
N GLU A 26 9.14 17.47 10.19
CA GLU A 26 9.23 17.30 8.74
C GLU A 26 7.83 16.98 8.24
N SER A 27 7.37 17.75 7.24
CA SER A 27 6.04 17.54 6.70
C SER A 27 6.01 16.16 6.04
N ILE A 28 5.25 15.24 6.62
CA ILE A 28 5.02 13.92 6.06
C ILE A 28 4.18 14.10 4.80
N PHE A 29 4.67 13.58 3.68
CA PHE A 29 3.98 13.57 2.41
C PHE A 29 3.86 12.14 1.91
N ILE A 30 2.62 11.67 1.76
CA ILE A 30 2.31 10.37 1.15
C ILE A 30 1.89 10.65 -0.28
N PRO A 31 2.67 10.23 -1.30
CA PRO A 31 2.32 10.44 -2.69
C PRO A 31 1.09 9.60 -3.07
N LYS A 32 0.19 10.22 -3.84
CA LYS A 32 -0.94 9.54 -4.50
C LYS A 32 -0.89 9.83 -5.99
N ILE A 33 -0.90 8.77 -6.79
CA ILE A 33 -1.00 8.86 -8.26
C ILE A 33 -2.39 8.36 -8.65
N VAL A 34 -3.15 9.18 -9.36
CA VAL A 34 -4.50 8.86 -9.81
C VAL A 34 -4.46 8.57 -11.31
N CYS A 35 -4.86 7.36 -11.68
CA CYS A 35 -5.11 6.97 -13.07
C CYS A 35 -6.63 6.97 -13.29
N PRO A 36 -7.18 8.05 -13.87
CA PRO A 36 -8.62 8.17 -14.04
C PRO A 36 -9.15 7.18 -15.09
N PRO A 37 -10.44 6.82 -15.03
CA PRO A 37 -11.03 5.99 -16.03
C PRO A 37 -11.13 6.69 -17.39
N ARG A 38 -11.28 5.91 -18.46
CA ARG A 38 -11.63 6.46 -19.78
C ARG A 38 -13.08 7.00 -19.73
N GLU A 39 -13.30 8.19 -20.29
CA GLU A 39 -14.50 9.02 -20.11
C GLU A 39 -15.86 8.27 -20.10
N GLY A 40 -16.73 8.64 -19.15
CA GLY A 40 -18.18 8.46 -19.25
C GLY A 40 -18.77 7.15 -18.72
N LYS A 41 -18.00 6.29 -18.05
CA LYS A 41 -18.49 5.01 -17.49
C LYS A 41 -18.37 4.95 -15.97
N ALA A 42 -19.29 4.22 -15.34
CA ALA A 42 -19.13 3.78 -13.96
C ALA A 42 -17.93 2.83 -13.89
N THR A 43 -17.06 3.02 -12.91
CA THR A 43 -15.78 2.34 -12.83
C THR A 43 -15.55 1.76 -11.45
N TRP A 44 -14.85 0.63 -11.41
CA TRP A 44 -14.39 0.05 -10.16
C TRP A 44 -13.16 0.79 -9.67
N LYS A 45 -13.18 1.24 -8.44
CA LYS A 45 -12.08 2.01 -7.84
C LYS A 45 -11.18 1.09 -7.03
N PHE A 46 -9.90 1.04 -7.40
CA PHE A 46 -8.90 0.22 -6.72
C PHE A 46 -7.78 1.07 -6.13
N GLY A 47 -7.41 0.76 -4.89
CA GLY A 47 -6.22 1.30 -4.24
C GLY A 47 -5.09 0.28 -4.25
N VAL A 48 -3.90 0.67 -4.72
CA VAL A 48 -2.68 -0.13 -4.66
C VAL A 48 -1.69 0.56 -3.72
N PHE A 49 -1.30 -0.12 -2.66
CA PHE A 49 -0.54 0.44 -1.54
C PHE A 49 0.81 -0.27 -1.45
N GLY A 50 1.90 0.49 -1.59
CA GLY A 50 3.27 0.03 -1.44
C GLY A 50 4.01 0.76 -0.33
N GLY A 51 5.07 0.15 0.18
CA GLY A 51 5.93 0.76 1.19
C GLY A 51 5.20 1.07 2.50
N MET A 52 4.30 0.18 2.93
CA MET A 52 3.69 0.27 4.27
C MET A 52 4.73 0.01 5.36
N HIS A 53 5.67 -0.90 5.08
CA HIS A 53 6.95 -0.96 5.76
C HIS A 53 7.99 -0.24 4.91
N GLY A 54 8.84 0.57 5.54
CA GLY A 54 9.75 1.47 4.82
C GLY A 54 10.95 0.78 4.16
N ASP A 55 11.28 -0.44 4.59
CA ASP A 55 12.34 -1.29 4.06
C ASP A 55 11.89 -2.21 2.92
N GLU A 56 10.59 -2.33 2.65
CA GLU A 56 10.04 -3.16 1.56
C GLU A 56 10.10 -2.42 0.21
N GLU A 57 11.30 -2.28 -0.35
CA GLU A 57 11.53 -1.51 -1.58
C GLU A 57 10.83 -2.10 -2.82
N ALA A 58 10.62 -3.43 -2.87
CA ALA A 58 10.00 -4.09 -4.02
C ALA A 58 8.55 -3.63 -4.26
N GLY A 59 7.75 -3.50 -3.19
CA GLY A 59 6.37 -3.00 -3.28
C GLY A 59 6.30 -1.55 -3.76
N ILE A 60 7.27 -0.72 -3.37
CA ILE A 60 7.38 0.69 -3.81
C ILE A 60 7.64 0.75 -5.32
N LEU A 61 8.65 0.00 -5.79
CA LEU A 61 9.02 -0.03 -7.21
C LEU A 61 7.91 -0.61 -8.08
N ALA A 62 7.28 -1.71 -7.65
CA ALA A 62 6.15 -2.30 -8.36
C ALA A 62 4.96 -1.34 -8.45
N SER A 63 4.66 -0.59 -7.39
CA SER A 63 3.61 0.44 -7.41
C SER A 63 3.89 1.52 -8.45
N HIS A 64 5.15 1.97 -8.59
CA HIS A 64 5.54 2.92 -9.63
C HIS A 64 5.41 2.32 -11.04
N GLU A 65 5.88 1.09 -11.26
CA GLU A 65 5.77 0.42 -12.57
C GLU A 65 4.30 0.20 -12.98
N LEU A 66 3.44 -0.15 -12.03
CA LEU A 66 2.00 -0.28 -12.26
C LEU A 66 1.35 1.06 -12.58
N ALA A 67 1.76 2.14 -11.91
CA ALA A 67 1.28 3.49 -12.20
C ALA A 67 1.70 3.93 -13.62
N ASP A 68 2.97 3.73 -13.99
CA ASP A 68 3.47 4.03 -15.33
C ASP A 68 2.71 3.24 -16.40
N TRP A 69 2.47 1.95 -16.16
CA TRP A 69 1.64 1.11 -17.04
C TRP A 69 0.21 1.65 -17.14
N ALA A 70 -0.43 1.99 -16.02
CA ALA A 70 -1.81 2.48 -16.01
C ALA A 70 -1.96 3.84 -16.72
N LEU A 71 -0.95 4.72 -16.63
CA LEU A 71 -0.90 6.00 -17.34
C LEU A 71 -0.75 5.86 -18.86
N THR A 72 -0.35 4.69 -19.37
CA THR A 72 -0.44 4.38 -20.81
C THR A 72 -1.89 4.17 -21.29
N LEU A 73 -2.85 4.15 -20.36
CA LEU A 73 -4.28 3.94 -20.59
C LEU A 73 -4.54 2.66 -21.41
N PRO A 74 -4.08 1.47 -21.00
CA PRO A 74 -4.38 0.24 -21.73
C PRO A 74 -5.89 -0.01 -21.79
N GLU A 75 -6.36 -0.67 -22.86
CA GLU A 75 -7.79 -1.04 -23.01
C GLU A 75 -8.27 -1.91 -21.84
N GLU A 76 -7.38 -2.75 -21.31
CA GLU A 76 -7.60 -3.58 -20.14
C GLU A 76 -7.93 -2.79 -18.86
N LEU A 77 -7.74 -1.47 -18.81
CA LEU A 77 -8.08 -0.63 -17.66
C LEU A 77 -9.28 0.29 -17.88
N GLN A 78 -10.00 0.17 -19.00
CA GLN A 78 -11.09 1.11 -19.33
C GLN A 78 -12.21 1.22 -18.29
N ASP A 79 -12.42 0.18 -17.48
CA ASP A 79 -13.47 0.10 -16.45
C ASP A 79 -12.94 0.37 -15.03
N PHE A 80 -11.68 0.77 -14.88
CA PHE A 80 -11.02 0.98 -13.59
C PHE A 80 -10.61 2.44 -13.37
N GLU A 81 -10.78 2.88 -12.13
CA GLU A 81 -10.09 4.04 -11.57
C GLU A 81 -9.02 3.50 -10.59
N LEU A 82 -7.75 3.76 -10.85
CA LEU A 82 -6.66 3.23 -10.03
C LEU A 82 -5.97 4.35 -9.25
N HIS A 83 -5.85 4.16 -7.94
CA HIS A 83 -5.08 5.03 -7.05
C HIS A 83 -3.86 4.28 -6.53
N PHE A 84 -2.68 4.81 -6.79
CA PHE A 84 -1.42 4.25 -6.31
C PHE A 84 -0.87 5.10 -5.17
N TYR A 85 -0.56 4.44 -4.06
CA TYR A 85 0.15 5.00 -2.91
C TYR A 85 1.48 4.27 -2.79
N PRO A 86 2.51 4.67 -3.58
CA PRO A 86 3.75 3.90 -3.65
C PRO A 86 4.60 3.95 -2.38
N VAL A 87 4.40 4.96 -1.52
CA VAL A 87 5.15 5.13 -0.26
C VAL A 87 4.19 5.52 0.86
N CYS A 88 3.62 4.53 1.55
CA CYS A 88 2.72 4.72 2.69
C CYS A 88 3.46 5.11 3.97
N ASN A 89 4.68 4.62 4.19
CA ASN A 89 5.56 4.94 5.31
C ASN A 89 6.79 5.75 4.83
N PRO A 90 6.64 7.04 4.49
CA PRO A 90 7.74 7.85 3.96
C PRO A 90 8.85 8.05 4.99
N THR A 91 8.52 8.06 6.29
CA THR A 91 9.50 8.27 7.35
C THR A 91 10.37 7.03 7.58
N GLY A 92 9.78 5.84 7.61
CA GLY A 92 10.52 4.57 7.64
C GLY A 92 11.34 4.38 6.36
N ARG A 93 10.78 4.73 5.19
CA ARG A 93 11.50 4.63 3.91
C ARG A 93 12.75 5.50 3.86
N ALA A 94 12.69 6.72 4.39
CA ALA A 94 13.83 7.64 4.41
C ALA A 94 15.05 7.08 5.15
N VAL A 95 14.85 6.16 6.09
CA VAL A 95 15.92 5.54 6.89
C VAL A 95 16.04 4.03 6.68
N GLY A 96 15.25 3.45 5.78
CA GLY A 96 15.28 2.01 5.46
C GLY A 96 14.84 1.12 6.62
N THR A 97 13.73 1.46 7.28
CA THR A 97 13.19 0.68 8.39
C THR A 97 11.75 0.28 8.17
N ARG A 98 11.38 -0.91 8.66
CA ARG A 98 9.99 -1.39 8.74
C ARG A 98 9.07 -0.37 9.40
N HIS A 99 9.49 0.10 10.57
CA HIS A 99 8.72 0.99 11.41
C HIS A 99 8.77 2.43 10.89
N SER A 100 7.76 3.23 11.21
CA SER A 100 7.80 4.69 11.02
C SER A 100 8.88 5.33 11.90
N MET A 101 9.18 6.61 11.68
CA MET A 101 10.05 7.38 12.59
C MET A 101 9.54 7.42 14.04
N GLY A 102 8.23 7.22 14.25
CA GLY A 102 7.64 7.05 15.58
C GLY A 102 7.95 5.71 16.25
N GLY A 103 8.55 4.76 15.54
CA GLY A 103 8.83 3.40 16.00
C GLY A 103 7.63 2.45 15.90
N TYR A 104 6.58 2.81 15.16
CA TYR A 104 5.36 2.00 15.01
C TYR A 104 5.39 1.20 13.71
N ASP A 105 4.91 -0.05 13.78
CA ASP A 105 4.54 -0.82 12.59
C ASP A 105 3.18 -0.29 12.13
N LEU A 106 3.18 0.53 11.06
CA LEU A 106 1.96 1.17 10.59
C LEU A 106 0.90 0.15 10.16
N ASN A 107 1.32 -1.04 9.71
CA ASN A 107 0.40 -2.10 9.29
C ASN A 107 -0.18 -2.89 10.49
N ARG A 108 -0.14 -2.33 11.70
CA ARG A 108 -0.83 -2.83 12.91
C ARG A 108 -1.71 -1.76 13.55
N GLU A 109 -1.83 -0.60 12.92
CA GLU A 109 -2.40 0.62 13.49
C GLU A 109 -3.70 1.07 12.82
N PHE A 110 -4.19 0.36 11.79
CA PHE A 110 -5.42 0.72 11.09
C PHE A 110 -6.67 0.36 11.89
N TRP A 111 -7.60 1.31 11.96
CA TRP A 111 -8.92 1.21 12.59
C TRP A 111 -8.89 0.95 14.10
N VAL A 112 -7.77 1.23 14.75
CA VAL A 112 -7.59 1.08 16.22
C VAL A 112 -7.56 2.43 16.95
N GLY A 113 -7.74 3.54 16.23
CA GLY A 113 -7.62 4.89 16.78
C GLY A 113 -6.17 5.34 16.96
N SER A 114 -5.30 4.97 16.02
CA SER A 114 -3.87 5.31 16.05
C SER A 114 -3.64 6.82 16.05
N SER A 115 -2.56 7.23 16.71
CA SER A 115 -2.06 8.61 16.70
C SER A 115 -1.03 8.87 15.57
N GLN A 116 -0.68 7.85 14.78
CA GLN A 116 0.28 8.00 13.69
C GLN A 116 -0.34 8.84 12.55
N PRO A 117 0.31 9.95 12.13
CA PRO A 117 -0.24 10.84 11.11
C PRO A 117 -0.36 10.16 9.75
N GLU A 118 0.55 9.25 9.39
CA GLU A 118 0.46 8.43 8.18
C GLU A 118 -0.84 7.62 8.14
N VAL A 119 -1.15 6.92 9.25
CA VAL A 119 -2.35 6.09 9.38
C VAL A 119 -3.61 6.94 9.35
N ALA A 120 -3.65 8.05 10.11
CA ALA A 120 -4.79 8.96 10.12
C ALA A 120 -5.08 9.53 8.72
N TYR A 121 -4.03 9.85 7.95
CA TYR A 121 -4.17 10.28 6.55
C TYR A 121 -4.72 9.15 5.67
N LEU A 122 -4.11 7.96 5.72
CA LEU A 122 -4.51 6.82 4.89
C LEU A 122 -5.92 6.34 5.20
N GLU A 123 -6.33 6.26 6.47
CA GLU A 123 -7.72 5.97 6.85
C GLU A 123 -8.70 7.00 6.29
N GLY A 124 -8.32 8.28 6.32
CA GLY A 124 -9.11 9.36 5.74
C GLY A 124 -9.25 9.24 4.22
N GLU A 125 -8.16 8.91 3.53
CA GLU A 125 -8.15 8.61 2.10
C GLU A 125 -9.04 7.40 1.78
N ILE A 126 -8.81 6.26 2.43
CA ILE A 126 -9.53 5.00 2.20
C ILE A 126 -11.03 5.21 2.42
N ARG A 127 -11.43 5.88 3.50
CA ARG A 127 -12.84 6.18 3.77
C ARG A 127 -13.45 7.13 2.74
N ARG A 128 -12.72 8.15 2.30
CA ARG A 128 -13.23 9.11 1.30
C ARG A 128 -13.38 8.47 -0.07
N GLU A 129 -12.42 7.64 -0.45
CA GLU A 129 -12.38 7.05 -1.78
C GLU A 129 -13.36 5.88 -1.92
N SER A 130 -13.64 5.16 -0.83
CA SER A 130 -14.58 4.02 -0.79
C SER A 130 -14.26 3.01 -1.88
N TYR A 131 -13.06 2.41 -1.81
CA TYR A 131 -12.54 1.49 -2.81
C TYR A 131 -13.39 0.21 -2.93
N ASP A 132 -13.55 -0.27 -4.16
CA ASP A 132 -14.06 -1.60 -4.48
C ASP A 132 -13.00 -2.69 -4.21
N GLY A 133 -11.72 -2.33 -4.28
CA GLY A 133 -10.61 -3.21 -3.95
C GLY A 133 -9.37 -2.50 -3.41
N LEU A 134 -8.72 -3.11 -2.42
CA LEU A 134 -7.45 -2.69 -1.86
C LEU A 134 -6.42 -3.81 -2.07
N ILE A 135 -5.26 -3.45 -2.63
CA ILE A 135 -4.14 -4.35 -2.87
C ILE A 135 -2.93 -3.79 -2.13
N SER A 136 -2.48 -4.46 -1.07
CA SER A 136 -1.27 -4.11 -0.33
C SER A 136 -0.09 -4.94 -0.83
N LEU A 137 1.04 -4.28 -1.13
CA LEU A 137 2.24 -4.88 -1.69
C LEU A 137 3.34 -4.88 -0.63
N HIS A 138 3.83 -6.06 -0.28
CA HIS A 138 4.77 -6.26 0.81
C HIS A 138 5.91 -7.22 0.41
N THR A 139 6.87 -7.36 1.32
CA THR A 139 8.02 -8.24 1.15
C THR A 139 8.35 -8.89 2.49
N ASP A 140 8.49 -10.22 2.49
CA ASP A 140 8.74 -11.04 3.67
C ASP A 140 10.19 -11.57 3.65
N ASP A 141 10.95 -11.29 4.70
CA ASP A 141 12.35 -11.72 4.87
C ASP A 141 12.51 -13.17 5.34
N GLU A 142 11.42 -13.81 5.79
CA GLU A 142 11.38 -15.21 6.24
C GLU A 142 10.74 -16.17 5.22
N SER A 143 9.95 -15.68 4.26
CA SER A 143 9.21 -16.55 3.33
C SER A 143 10.08 -17.28 2.30
N ALA A 144 9.77 -18.55 2.03
CA ALA A 144 10.43 -19.37 1.00
C ALA A 144 10.02 -19.05 -0.47
N GLY A 145 9.02 -18.20 -0.67
CA GLY A 145 8.42 -17.94 -1.98
C GLY A 145 7.30 -16.90 -1.93
N ILE A 146 6.61 -16.66 -3.04
CA ILE A 146 5.47 -15.74 -3.05
C ILE A 146 4.27 -16.35 -2.31
N TYR A 147 3.46 -15.49 -1.70
CA TYR A 147 2.18 -15.87 -1.09
C TYR A 147 1.27 -14.63 -1.00
N GLY A 148 0.08 -14.79 -0.45
CA GLY A 148 -0.76 -13.64 -0.16
C GLY A 148 -1.85 -13.90 0.85
N PHE A 149 -2.39 -12.80 1.39
CA PHE A 149 -3.58 -12.81 2.23
C PHE A 149 -4.80 -12.40 1.42
N ALA A 150 -5.93 -13.06 1.68
CA ALA A 150 -7.22 -12.72 1.10
C ALA A 150 -8.27 -12.53 2.21
N SER A 151 -8.80 -11.31 2.33
CA SER A 151 -9.85 -10.96 3.30
C SER A 151 -10.97 -10.14 2.64
N GLY A 152 -11.96 -9.71 3.44
CA GLY A 152 -13.06 -8.89 2.95
C GLY A 152 -14.08 -9.70 2.14
N ALA A 153 -14.22 -9.39 0.85
CA ALA A 153 -15.17 -10.07 -0.04
C ALA A 153 -14.83 -11.56 -0.25
N LEU A 154 -15.86 -12.41 -0.38
CA LEU A 154 -15.70 -13.85 -0.66
C LEU A 154 -14.87 -14.12 -1.93
N LEU A 155 -14.89 -13.17 -2.88
CA LEU A 155 -14.16 -13.26 -4.14
C LEU A 155 -12.64 -13.08 -3.98
N SER A 156 -12.14 -12.55 -2.86
CA SER A 156 -10.71 -12.28 -2.65
C SER A 156 -9.84 -13.51 -2.86
N GLN A 157 -10.24 -14.67 -2.31
CA GLN A 157 -9.52 -15.92 -2.51
C GLN A 157 -9.57 -16.39 -3.97
N GLN A 158 -10.72 -16.24 -4.64
CA GLN A 158 -10.90 -16.66 -6.03
C GLN A 158 -10.08 -15.83 -7.02
N ILE A 159 -9.74 -14.59 -6.65
CA ILE A 159 -8.92 -13.68 -7.44
C ILE A 159 -7.44 -13.84 -7.12
N LEU A 160 -7.08 -14.06 -5.85
CA LEU A 160 -5.69 -14.22 -5.44
C LEU A 160 -5.05 -15.50 -6.01
N GLU A 161 -5.80 -16.58 -6.13
CA GLU A 161 -5.26 -17.85 -6.66
C GLU A 161 -4.69 -17.72 -8.09
N PRO A 162 -5.43 -17.20 -9.09
CA PRO A 162 -4.85 -16.92 -10.42
C PRO A 162 -3.70 -15.90 -10.40
N ALA A 163 -3.75 -14.91 -9.50
CA ALA A 163 -2.70 -13.90 -9.39
C ALA A 163 -1.38 -14.52 -8.94
N LEU A 164 -1.43 -15.41 -7.96
CA LEU A 164 -0.28 -16.18 -7.54
C LEU A 164 0.16 -17.17 -8.64
N ASP A 165 -0.74 -17.78 -9.42
CA ASP A 165 -0.36 -18.63 -10.58
C ASP A 165 0.38 -17.84 -11.67
N ALA A 166 0.03 -16.56 -11.86
CA ALA A 166 0.73 -15.69 -12.79
C ALA A 166 2.15 -15.35 -12.29
N ALA A 167 2.27 -15.02 -11.00
CA ALA A 167 3.54 -14.69 -10.37
C ALA A 167 4.46 -15.91 -10.16
N ASP A 168 3.91 -17.11 -9.97
CA ASP A 168 4.64 -18.39 -9.79
C ASP A 168 5.54 -18.72 -10.98
N LYS A 169 5.21 -18.19 -12.16
CA LYS A 169 6.04 -18.31 -13.38
C LYS A 169 7.37 -17.54 -13.28
N ILE A 170 7.51 -16.65 -12.29
CA ILE A 170 8.67 -15.77 -12.10
C ILE A 170 9.36 -16.10 -10.78
N ILE A 171 8.62 -16.15 -9.68
CA ILE A 171 9.11 -16.57 -8.35
C ILE A 171 8.22 -17.70 -7.85
N PRO A 172 8.76 -18.87 -7.49
CA PRO A 172 7.97 -19.98 -6.97
C PRO A 172 7.11 -19.59 -5.77
N ARG A 173 5.89 -20.12 -5.73
CA ARG A 173 4.98 -19.98 -4.60
C ARG A 173 5.56 -20.68 -3.37
N ASN A 174 5.34 -20.09 -2.19
CA ASN A 174 5.67 -20.73 -0.93
C ASN A 174 4.78 -21.99 -0.75
N PRO A 175 5.36 -23.20 -0.70
CA PRO A 175 4.59 -24.44 -0.65
C PRO A 175 4.20 -24.83 0.78
N SER A 176 4.64 -24.07 1.80
CA SER A 176 4.44 -24.42 3.20
C SER A 176 2.94 -24.40 3.55
N PRO A 177 2.44 -25.39 4.32
CA PRO A 177 1.09 -25.34 4.87
C PRO A 177 0.95 -24.31 6.00
N TYR A 178 2.05 -23.71 6.45
CA TYR A 178 2.08 -22.62 7.42
C TYR A 178 3.02 -21.51 6.96
N ILE A 179 2.51 -20.30 6.81
CA ILE A 179 3.26 -19.12 6.34
C ILE A 179 2.90 -17.96 7.27
N ASP A 180 3.90 -17.20 7.71
CA ASP A 180 3.72 -16.03 8.59
C ASP A 180 2.86 -16.34 9.84
N GLY A 181 3.02 -17.55 10.39
CA GLY A 181 2.29 -18.01 11.57
C GLY A 181 0.86 -18.51 11.33
N PHE A 182 0.33 -18.43 10.12
CA PHE A 182 -1.04 -18.86 9.78
C PHE A 182 -1.05 -20.11 8.91
N ALA A 183 -2.17 -20.84 8.95
CA ALA A 183 -2.40 -21.92 7.98
C ALA A 183 -2.55 -21.33 6.58
N ALA A 184 -1.88 -21.95 5.61
CA ALA A 184 -1.92 -21.56 4.22
C ALA A 184 -2.34 -22.74 3.34
N GLU A 185 -3.23 -22.49 2.38
CA GLU A 185 -3.56 -23.44 1.34
C GLU A 185 -3.08 -22.88 0.02
N ARG A 186 -2.15 -23.60 -0.64
CA ARG A 186 -1.52 -23.16 -1.89
C ARG A 186 -1.00 -21.72 -1.76
N GLY A 187 -0.28 -21.37 -0.70
CA GLY A 187 0.24 -20.00 -0.50
C GLY A 187 -0.82 -18.89 -0.35
N ILE A 188 -2.08 -19.24 -0.04
CA ILE A 188 -3.13 -18.29 0.34
C ILE A 188 -3.44 -18.43 1.82
N ILE A 189 -3.45 -17.30 2.51
CA ILE A 189 -3.87 -17.18 3.91
C ILE A 189 -5.21 -16.41 3.94
N THR A 190 -6.20 -16.94 4.66
CA THR A 190 -7.51 -16.28 4.84
C THR A 190 -7.74 -15.74 6.24
N GLU A 191 -6.86 -16.09 7.17
CA GLU A 191 -6.72 -15.42 8.46
C GLU A 191 -5.80 -14.21 8.31
N GLY A 192 -5.58 -13.42 9.36
CA GLY A 192 -4.66 -12.30 9.26
C GLY A 192 -4.47 -11.56 10.57
N TYR A 193 -3.56 -10.60 10.54
CA TYR A 193 -3.27 -9.74 11.67
C TYR A 193 -4.37 -8.69 11.87
N PHE A 194 -4.57 -8.29 13.12
CA PHE A 194 -5.40 -7.14 13.46
C PHE A 194 -4.64 -5.84 13.15
N GLY A 195 -5.39 -4.79 12.75
CA GLY A 195 -4.82 -3.47 12.50
C GLY A 195 -4.08 -3.31 11.17
N VAL A 196 -4.20 -4.28 10.26
CA VAL A 196 -3.66 -4.18 8.89
C VAL A 196 -4.48 -3.20 8.04
N LEU A 197 -3.84 -2.62 7.03
CA LEU A 197 -4.54 -1.81 6.03
C LEU A 197 -5.70 -2.61 5.43
N SER A 198 -6.90 -2.06 5.54
CA SER A 198 -8.16 -2.67 5.10
C SER A 198 -9.18 -1.59 4.79
N ALA A 199 -10.31 -1.95 4.18
CA ALA A 199 -11.44 -1.04 4.02
C ALA A 199 -12.01 -0.65 5.40
N PRO A 200 -12.75 0.48 5.50
CA PRO A 200 -13.40 0.86 6.73
C PRO A 200 -14.35 -0.28 7.20
N PRO A 201 -14.35 -0.66 8.49
CA PRO A 201 -15.19 -1.75 9.00
C PRO A 201 -16.70 -1.56 8.70
N GLU A 202 -17.13 -0.31 8.61
CA GLU A 202 -18.50 0.10 8.28
C GLU A 202 -18.85 0.05 6.79
N GLN A 203 -17.86 -0.04 5.90
CA GLN A 203 -18.09 0.04 4.44
C GLN A 203 -18.94 -1.14 3.96
N ARG A 204 -19.95 -0.85 3.12
CA ARG A 204 -20.77 -1.85 2.43
C ARG A 204 -21.02 -1.40 0.98
N PRO A 205 -20.90 -2.29 -0.03
CA PRO A 205 -20.44 -3.68 0.06
C PRO A 205 -18.99 -3.79 0.55
N HIS A 206 -18.60 -4.97 1.02
CA HIS A 206 -17.23 -5.21 1.45
C HIS A 206 -16.29 -5.13 0.24
N ALA A 207 -15.17 -4.42 0.39
CA ALA A 207 -14.15 -4.36 -0.64
C ALA A 207 -13.46 -5.71 -0.82
N LEU A 208 -12.89 -5.92 -2.00
CA LEU A 208 -11.81 -6.88 -2.20
C LEU A 208 -10.60 -6.44 -1.38
N GLU A 209 -9.99 -7.34 -0.60
CA GLU A 209 -8.79 -7.03 0.16
C GLU A 209 -7.75 -8.14 -0.09
N ILE A 210 -6.64 -7.75 -0.69
CA ILE A 210 -5.53 -8.64 -1.02
C ILE A 210 -4.23 -8.04 -0.50
N VAL A 211 -3.43 -8.87 0.17
CA VAL A 211 -2.02 -8.60 0.44
C VAL A 211 -1.19 -9.55 -0.41
N PHE A 212 -0.22 -9.02 -1.15
CA PHE A 212 0.71 -9.83 -1.96
C PHE A 212 2.12 -9.67 -1.43
N GLU A 213 2.79 -10.80 -1.22
CA GLU A 213 4.07 -10.90 -0.51
C GLU A 213 5.12 -11.54 -1.41
N THR A 214 6.24 -10.85 -1.60
CA THR A 214 7.44 -11.40 -2.25
C THR A 214 8.49 -11.79 -1.21
N PRO A 215 9.34 -12.81 -1.46
CA PRO A 215 10.47 -13.12 -0.59
C PRO A 215 11.63 -12.12 -0.77
N ASP A 216 12.15 -11.55 0.32
CA ASP A 216 13.12 -10.44 0.29
C ASP A 216 14.48 -10.80 -0.34
N TYR A 217 14.93 -12.05 -0.18
CA TYR A 217 16.25 -12.48 -0.68
C TYR A 217 16.29 -12.77 -2.18
N ILE A 218 15.17 -12.64 -2.90
CA ILE A 218 15.13 -12.77 -4.36
C ILE A 218 15.54 -11.45 -5.00
N ARG A 219 16.15 -11.52 -6.18
CA ARG A 219 16.54 -10.32 -6.95
C ARG A 219 15.37 -9.35 -7.10
N MET A 220 15.61 -8.08 -6.78
CA MET A 220 14.63 -7.00 -6.82
C MET A 220 13.82 -6.96 -8.13
N GLU A 221 14.49 -7.14 -9.28
CA GLU A 221 13.81 -7.14 -10.57
C GLU A 221 12.75 -8.24 -10.70
N LEU A 222 13.01 -9.42 -10.14
CA LEU A 222 12.06 -10.54 -10.18
C LEU A 222 10.91 -10.32 -9.20
N GLN A 223 11.18 -9.73 -8.02
CA GLN A 223 10.13 -9.37 -7.06
C GLN A 223 9.15 -8.37 -7.70
N VAL A 224 9.68 -7.30 -8.32
CA VAL A 224 8.86 -6.30 -9.03
C VAL A 224 8.06 -6.95 -10.16
N GLN A 225 8.69 -7.77 -11.00
CA GLN A 225 7.99 -8.45 -12.11
C GLN A 225 6.87 -9.38 -11.61
N ALA A 226 7.11 -10.15 -10.55
CA ALA A 226 6.11 -11.04 -9.95
C ALA A 226 4.92 -10.24 -9.40
N THR A 227 5.19 -9.17 -8.67
CA THR A 227 4.17 -8.27 -8.12
C THR A 227 3.35 -7.60 -9.22
N VAL A 228 3.99 -7.09 -10.26
CA VAL A 228 3.30 -6.48 -11.42
C VAL A 228 2.40 -7.52 -12.12
N ALA A 229 2.89 -8.75 -12.31
CA ALA A 229 2.11 -9.83 -12.90
C ALA A 229 0.89 -10.22 -12.04
N ALA A 230 1.07 -10.28 -10.71
CA ALA A 230 -0.01 -10.56 -9.77
C ALA A 230 -1.09 -9.47 -9.84
N VAL A 231 -0.72 -8.18 -9.70
CA VAL A 231 -1.69 -7.08 -9.70
C VAL A 231 -2.47 -6.98 -11.01
N LYS A 232 -1.80 -7.12 -12.15
CA LYS A 232 -2.49 -7.15 -13.46
C LYS A 232 -3.50 -8.29 -13.55
N THR A 233 -3.15 -9.45 -13.01
CA THR A 233 -4.03 -10.61 -12.96
C THR A 233 -5.22 -10.40 -12.02
N ILE A 234 -4.99 -9.78 -10.85
CA ILE A 234 -6.06 -9.39 -9.90
C ILE A 234 -7.12 -8.54 -10.60
N LEU A 235 -6.69 -7.48 -11.30
CA LEU A 235 -7.59 -6.58 -12.02
C LEU A 235 -8.35 -7.31 -13.14
N SER A 236 -7.66 -8.16 -13.89
CA SER A 236 -8.27 -8.95 -14.98
C SER A 236 -9.33 -9.94 -14.47
N GLU A 237 -9.01 -10.68 -13.41
CA GLU A 237 -9.94 -11.64 -12.80
C GLU A 237 -11.12 -10.94 -12.12
N TYR A 238 -10.90 -9.79 -11.48
CA TYR A 238 -11.98 -9.00 -10.92
C TYR A 238 -12.99 -8.59 -12.00
N ARG A 239 -12.52 -8.02 -13.13
CA ARG A 239 -13.40 -7.70 -14.27
C ARG A 239 -14.13 -8.94 -14.76
N ARG A 240 -13.44 -10.08 -14.89
CA ARG A 240 -14.02 -11.33 -15.35
C ARG A 240 -15.16 -11.78 -14.44
N LEU A 241 -14.97 -11.76 -13.13
CA LEU A 241 -16.00 -12.16 -12.15
C LEU A 241 -17.21 -11.23 -12.19
N GLN A 242 -16.98 -9.92 -12.29
CA GLN A 242 -18.06 -8.94 -12.42
C GLN A 242 -18.92 -9.16 -13.68
N ALA A 243 -18.31 -9.62 -14.78
CA ALA A 243 -19.04 -9.97 -16.00
C ALA A 243 -19.95 -11.21 -15.84
N TYR A 244 -19.58 -12.15 -14.95
CA TYR A 244 -20.34 -13.39 -14.73
C TYR A 244 -21.38 -13.28 -13.59
N ALA A 245 -21.24 -12.32 -12.68
CA ALA A 245 -22.15 -12.14 -11.55
C ALA A 245 -22.29 -10.66 -11.12
N PRO A 246 -22.99 -9.82 -11.90
CA PRO A 246 -23.11 -8.38 -11.61
C PRO A 246 -23.92 -8.03 -10.34
N ASN A 247 -24.44 -9.02 -9.60
CA ASN A 247 -25.35 -8.85 -8.46
C ASN A 247 -25.02 -9.76 -7.26
N LEU A 248 -23.77 -10.24 -7.13
CA LEU A 248 -23.32 -10.93 -5.91
C LEU A 248 -22.82 -9.95 -4.86
#